data_AF-A0A938PX25-F1
#
_entry.id   AF-A0A938PX25-F1
#
_cell.length_a   1.000
_cell.length_b   1.000
_cell.length_c   1.000
_cell.angle_alpha   90.00
_cell.angle_beta   90.00
_cell.angle_gamma   90.00
#
_symmetry.space_group_name_H-M   'P 1'
#
loop_
_entity.id
_entity.type
_entity.pdbx_description
1 polymer ?
#
loop_
_entity_poly.entity_id
_entity_poly.type
_entity_poly.pdbx_seq_one_letter_code
_entity_poly.pdbx_strand_id
1 'polypeptide(L)'
;MHNLTQANLFELSRGEIHVTYSTTNILGGPMLSYRDSHASKSFRGDEIRIEKTAIGDVITVTLETIPDLKTVTFSLILPAVTVIQQLTGARIQVPGVTTTAPTTIAGPPPGPQLLYDVVKLRGTAQFIIT
;
A
#
# COMPACT_ATOMS: atom_id res chain seq x y z
N MET A 1 -17.97 -28.10 -0.54
CA MET A 1 -17.20 -27.45 0.54
C MET A 1 -16.52 -26.23 -0.07
N HIS A 2 -16.60 -25.06 0.56
CA HIS A 2 -15.95 -23.86 0.04
C HIS A 2 -14.48 -23.87 0.46
N ASN A 3 -13.55 -23.81 -0.51
CA ASN A 3 -12.12 -23.74 -0.21
C ASN A 3 -11.78 -22.34 0.30
N LEU A 4 -11.34 -22.26 1.55
CA LEU A 4 -10.84 -21.06 2.19
C LEU A 4 -9.36 -20.87 1.87
N THR A 5 -8.96 -19.63 1.58
CA THR A 5 -7.57 -19.26 1.29
C THR A 5 -7.31 -17.83 1.74
N GLN A 6 -6.03 -17.42 1.79
CA GLN A 6 -5.66 -16.01 1.95
C GLN A 6 -5.83 -15.25 0.63
N ALA A 7 -6.34 -14.03 0.70
CA ALA A 7 -6.35 -13.11 -0.43
C ALA A 7 -4.92 -12.71 -0.81
N ASN A 8 -4.67 -12.63 -2.12
CA ASN A 8 -3.39 -12.21 -2.70
C ASN A 8 -3.54 -11.02 -3.66
N LEU A 9 -4.77 -10.55 -3.89
CA LEU A 9 -5.09 -9.35 -4.66
C LEU A 9 -6.00 -8.42 -3.85
N PHE A 10 -5.64 -7.15 -3.83
CA PHE A 10 -6.36 -6.11 -3.10
C PHE A 10 -6.55 -4.91 -4.03
N GLU A 11 -7.80 -4.53 -4.27
CA GLU A 11 -8.17 -3.37 -5.07
C GLU A 11 -8.94 -2.40 -4.19
N LEU A 12 -8.36 -1.22 -3.97
CA LEU A 12 -8.75 -0.29 -2.92
C LEU A 12 -8.81 1.13 -3.47
N SER A 13 -9.79 1.92 -3.05
CA SER A 13 -9.86 3.32 -3.44
C SER A 13 -10.55 4.21 -2.41
N ARG A 14 -10.31 5.51 -2.54
CA ARG A 14 -11.13 6.58 -1.95
C ARG A 14 -10.90 7.89 -2.69
N GLY A 15 -11.96 8.46 -3.26
CA GLY A 15 -11.84 9.66 -4.09
C GLY A 15 -10.90 9.38 -5.25
N GLU A 16 -9.91 10.25 -5.44
CA GLU A 16 -8.90 10.12 -6.50
C GLU A 16 -7.85 9.04 -6.20
N ILE A 17 -7.68 8.64 -4.93
CA ILE A 17 -6.67 7.65 -4.55
C ILE A 17 -7.13 6.24 -4.91
N HIS A 18 -6.36 5.55 -5.74
CA HIS A 18 -6.56 4.16 -6.14
C HIS A 18 -5.28 3.37 -5.86
N VAL A 19 -5.43 2.22 -5.21
CA VAL A 19 -4.32 1.33 -4.84
C VAL A 19 -4.69 -0.10 -5.24
N THR A 20 -3.83 -0.73 -6.02
CA THR A 20 -3.89 -2.17 -6.29
C THR A 20 -2.64 -2.80 -5.72
N TYR A 21 -2.78 -3.76 -4.81
CA TYR A 21 -1.67 -4.52 -4.25
C TYR A 21 -1.86 -6.00 -4.52
N SER A 22 -0.81 -6.66 -4.98
CA SER A 22 -0.74 -8.11 -5.10
C SER A 22 0.50 -8.64 -4.39
N THR A 23 0.34 -9.74 -3.64
CA THR A 23 1.46 -10.43 -2.97
C THR A 23 2.26 -11.31 -3.94
N THR A 24 1.68 -11.69 -5.07
CA THR A 24 2.25 -12.62 -6.05
C THR A 24 1.82 -12.22 -7.46
N ASN A 25 2.77 -12.01 -8.38
CA ASN A 25 2.49 -11.84 -9.80
C ASN A 25 3.10 -12.98 -10.63
N ILE A 26 2.85 -12.98 -11.94
CA ILE A 26 3.45 -13.93 -12.91
C ILE A 26 5.00 -13.96 -12.90
N LEU A 27 5.65 -12.93 -12.33
CA LEU A 27 7.10 -12.81 -12.18
C LEU A 27 7.59 -13.18 -10.76
N GLY A 28 6.71 -13.68 -9.88
CA GLY A 28 7.02 -14.27 -8.58
C GLY A 28 7.14 -13.31 -7.39
N GLY A 29 6.79 -12.02 -7.52
CA GLY A 29 6.99 -11.04 -6.44
C GLY A 29 5.80 -10.09 -6.22
N PRO A 30 5.85 -9.28 -5.14
CA PRO A 30 4.81 -8.30 -4.84
C PRO A 30 4.78 -7.19 -5.88
N MET A 31 3.58 -6.66 -6.15
CA MET A 31 3.37 -5.49 -7.00
C MET A 31 2.38 -4.54 -6.34
N LEU A 32 2.68 -3.24 -6.41
CA LEU A 32 1.78 -2.20 -5.95
C LEU A 32 1.62 -1.15 -7.04
N SER A 33 0.39 -0.86 -7.41
CA SER A 33 0.02 0.28 -8.25
C SER A 33 -0.65 1.32 -7.37
N TYR A 34 -0.19 2.56 -7.44
CA TYR A 34 -0.76 3.71 -6.74
C TYR A 34 -1.12 4.79 -7.76
N ARG A 35 -2.29 5.39 -7.63
CA ARG A 35 -2.71 6.56 -8.40
C ARG A 35 -3.43 7.55 -7.50
N ASP A 36 -3.20 8.83 -7.73
CA ASP A 36 -4.01 9.93 -7.24
C ASP A 36 -4.28 10.94 -8.37
N SER A 37 -4.75 12.14 -8.03
CA SER A 37 -5.04 13.21 -9.00
C SER A 37 -3.81 13.78 -9.71
N HIS A 38 -2.61 13.53 -9.20
CA HIS A 38 -1.36 14.10 -9.71
C HIS A 38 -0.47 13.07 -10.40
N ALA A 39 -0.46 11.82 -9.94
CA ALA A 39 0.46 10.81 -10.43
C ALA A 39 -0.15 9.40 -10.47
N SER A 40 0.41 8.55 -11.34
CA SER A 40 0.17 7.11 -11.38
C SER A 40 1.55 6.41 -11.38
N LYS A 41 1.80 5.54 -10.40
CA LYS A 41 3.09 4.85 -10.18
C LYS A 41 2.86 3.36 -9.95
N SER A 42 3.83 2.55 -10.36
CA SER A 42 3.84 1.11 -10.17
C SER A 42 5.19 0.69 -9.58
N PHE A 43 5.15 -0.18 -8.58
CA PHE A 43 6.29 -0.64 -7.80
C PHE A 43 6.33 -2.17 -7.81
N ARG A 44 7.54 -2.75 -7.79
CA ARG A 44 7.74 -4.20 -7.79
C ARG A 44 8.91 -4.60 -6.92
N GLY A 45 8.85 -5.80 -6.35
CA GLY A 45 9.97 -6.41 -5.64
C GLY A 45 10.54 -5.47 -4.57
N ASP A 46 11.84 -5.15 -4.67
CA ASP A 46 12.58 -4.36 -3.68
C ASP A 46 12.15 -2.88 -3.58
N GLU A 47 11.37 -2.38 -4.54
CA GLU A 47 10.74 -1.04 -4.43
C GLU A 47 9.63 -1.01 -3.37
N ILE A 48 9.18 -2.19 -2.91
CA ILE A 48 8.11 -2.37 -1.94
C ILE A 48 8.72 -2.89 -0.64
N ARG A 49 8.72 -2.06 0.40
CA ARG A 49 9.12 -2.45 1.74
C ARG A 49 7.92 -3.00 2.50
N ILE A 50 8.01 -4.23 3.01
CA ILE A 50 6.92 -4.88 3.76
C ILE A 50 7.40 -5.17 5.17
N GLU A 51 6.68 -4.63 6.16
CA GLU A 51 6.93 -4.89 7.58
C GLU A 51 5.77 -5.68 8.19
N LYS A 52 6.07 -6.79 8.86
CA LYS A 52 5.08 -7.57 9.59
C LYS A 52 4.83 -6.94 10.97
N THR A 53 3.58 -6.62 11.26
CA THR A 53 3.21 -5.97 12.53
C THR A 53 2.01 -6.66 13.19
N ALA A 54 1.69 -6.29 14.43
CA ALA A 54 0.52 -6.80 15.15
C ALA A 54 -0.82 -6.38 14.51
N ILE A 55 -0.83 -5.40 13.62
CA ILE A 55 -2.04 -4.88 12.94
C ILE A 55 -2.12 -5.31 11.46
N GLY A 56 -1.28 -6.25 11.05
CA GLY A 56 -1.14 -6.70 9.66
C GLY A 56 0.21 -6.33 9.07
N ASP A 57 0.33 -6.47 7.75
CA ASP A 57 1.51 -6.05 7.01
C ASP A 57 1.42 -4.53 6.73
N VAL A 58 2.53 -3.83 6.90
CA VAL A 58 2.69 -2.42 6.50
C VAL A 58 3.50 -2.40 5.21
N ILE A 59 2.81 -2.15 4.09
CA ILE A 59 3.38 -2.15 2.73
C ILE A 59 3.70 -0.71 2.35
N THR A 60 4.98 -0.38 2.19
CA THR A 60 5.45 0.99 1.95
C THR A 60 6.17 1.13 0.61
N VAL A 61 5.85 2.20 -0.12
CA VAL A 61 6.50 2.61 -1.37
C VAL A 61 6.89 4.08 -1.32
N THR A 62 7.92 4.47 -2.06
CA THR A 62 8.34 5.87 -2.18
C THR A 62 7.64 6.52 -3.38
N LEU A 63 6.76 7.48 -3.14
CA LEU A 63 6.06 8.21 -4.20
C LEU A 63 6.97 9.27 -4.83
N GLU A 64 7.74 9.99 -4.02
CA GLU A 64 8.56 11.10 -4.48
C GLU A 64 9.77 11.29 -3.58
N THR A 65 10.92 11.64 -4.16
CA THR A 65 12.12 12.08 -3.43
C THR A 65 12.65 13.33 -4.12
N ILE A 66 12.67 14.44 -3.40
CA ILE A 66 13.30 15.70 -3.82
C ILE A 66 14.43 15.98 -2.82
N PRO A 67 15.70 15.88 -3.26
CA PRO A 67 16.85 16.17 -2.40
C PRO A 67 16.76 17.57 -1.77
N ASP A 68 17.15 17.66 -0.49
CA ASP A 68 17.14 18.92 0.29
C ASP A 68 15.76 19.60 0.39
N LEU A 69 14.68 18.82 0.21
CA LEU A 69 13.31 19.30 0.37
C LEU A 69 12.43 18.28 1.11
N LYS A 70 12.19 17.12 0.49
CA LYS A 70 11.31 16.10 1.09
C LYS A 70 11.43 14.72 0.44
N THR A 71 11.05 13.71 1.21
CA THR A 71 10.66 12.39 0.71
C THR A 71 9.19 12.14 1.04
N VAL A 72 8.43 11.64 0.08
CA VAL A 72 7.02 11.27 0.25
C VAL A 72 6.88 9.77 0.04
N THR A 73 6.35 9.09 1.04
CA THR A 73 6.03 7.66 0.97
C THR A 73 4.54 7.42 1.14
N PHE A 74 4.06 6.30 0.63
CA PHE A 74 2.73 5.80 0.90
C PHE A 74 2.84 4.43 1.57
N SER A 75 2.10 4.24 2.67
CA SER A 75 2.05 3.00 3.43
C SER A 75 0.61 2.48 3.51
N LEU A 76 0.39 1.23 3.11
CA LEU A 76 -0.88 0.52 3.26
C LEU A 76 -0.80 -0.41 4.47
N ILE A 77 -1.73 -0.26 5.42
CA ILE A 77 -1.83 -1.15 6.58
C ILE A 77 -2.86 -2.23 6.26
N LEU A 78 -2.39 -3.44 5.98
CA LEU A 78 -3.20 -4.50 5.39
C LEU A 78 -3.28 -5.73 6.30
N PRO A 79 -4.45 -6.07 6.85
CA PRO A 79 -4.62 -7.31 7.60
C PRO A 79 -4.61 -8.52 6.65
N ALA A 80 -4.34 -9.70 7.22
CA ALA A 80 -4.63 -10.97 6.54
C ALA A 80 -6.15 -11.09 6.31
N VAL A 81 -6.55 -11.48 5.09
CA VAL A 81 -7.97 -11.62 4.73
C VAL A 81 -8.20 -13.02 4.17
N THR A 82 -8.98 -13.81 4.90
CA THR A 82 -9.43 -15.12 4.43
C THR A 82 -10.64 -14.96 3.51
N VAL A 83 -10.56 -15.54 2.32
CA VAL A 83 -11.62 -15.50 1.30
C VAL A 83 -11.95 -16.90 0.81
N ILE A 84 -13.11 -17.04 0.14
CA ILE A 84 -13.50 -18.25 -0.57
C ILE A 84 -12.98 -18.14 -2.01
N GLN A 85 -12.19 -19.11 -2.47
CA GLN A 85 -11.46 -19.08 -3.75
C GLN A 85 -12.31 -18.81 -5.01
N GLN A 86 -13.61 -19.08 -4.96
CA GLN A 86 -14.53 -19.05 -6.13
C GLN A 86 -15.56 -17.93 -6.06
N LEU A 87 -15.46 -17.02 -5.08
CA LEU A 87 -16.37 -15.88 -4.92
C LEU A 87 -15.66 -14.57 -5.28
N THR A 88 -16.45 -13.53 -5.53
CA THR A 88 -16.05 -12.17 -5.94
C THR A 88 -15.17 -11.39 -4.93
N GLY A 89 -14.70 -12.05 -3.86
CA GLY A 89 -13.85 -11.46 -2.82
C GLY A 89 -14.62 -10.91 -1.62
N ALA A 90 -13.87 -10.56 -0.57
CA ALA A 90 -14.40 -9.93 0.64
C ALA A 90 -14.27 -8.41 0.54
N ARG A 91 -15.30 -7.67 0.97
CA ARG A 91 -15.20 -6.21 1.11
C ARG A 91 -14.37 -5.87 2.33
N ILE A 92 -13.41 -4.96 2.16
CA ILE A 92 -12.54 -4.50 3.24
C ILE A 92 -12.44 -2.98 3.27
N GLN A 93 -12.05 -2.46 4.43
CA GLN A 93 -11.68 -1.06 4.61
C GLN A 93 -10.38 -1.02 5.42
N VAL A 94 -9.37 -0.33 4.90
CA VAL A 94 -8.03 -0.30 5.49
C VAL A 94 -7.42 1.10 5.46
N PRO A 95 -6.50 1.44 6.38
CA PRO A 95 -5.77 2.70 6.34
C PRO A 95 -4.71 2.71 5.23
N GLY A 96 -4.70 3.78 4.44
CA GLY A 96 -3.53 4.23 3.68
C GLY A 96 -2.96 5.49 4.35
N VAL A 97 -1.64 5.58 4.44
CA VAL A 97 -0.94 6.68 5.09
C VAL A 97 0.08 7.28 4.13
N THR A 98 -0.12 8.54 3.75
CA THR A 98 0.91 9.32 3.05
C THR A 98 1.79 9.97 4.11
N THR A 99 3.09 9.70 4.04
CA THR A 99 4.08 10.29 4.96
C THR A 99 4.98 11.24 4.19
N THR A 100 5.07 12.49 4.63
CA THR A 100 6.06 13.45 4.13
C THR A 100 7.14 13.64 5.17
N ALA A 101 8.38 13.31 4.80
CA ALA A 101 9.58 13.55 5.59
C ALA A 101 10.34 14.73 4.98
N PRO A 102 10.36 15.92 5.62
CA PRO A 102 11.22 17.01 5.19
C PRO A 102 12.68 16.58 5.22
N THR A 103 13.43 16.88 4.16
CA THR A 103 14.86 16.60 4.09
C THR A 103 15.63 17.91 4.00
N THR A 104 16.79 17.98 4.64
CA THR A 104 17.69 19.12 4.50
C THR A 104 19.14 18.68 4.72
N ILE A 105 20.06 19.34 4.02
CA ILE A 105 21.51 19.13 4.15
C ILE A 105 22.02 19.55 5.53
N ALA A 106 21.36 20.50 6.21
CA ALA A 106 21.79 21.04 7.50
C ALA A 106 21.38 20.19 8.72
N GLY A 107 20.70 19.05 8.50
CA GLY A 107 20.13 18.22 9.57
C GLY A 107 18.67 18.56 9.87
N PRO A 108 17.90 17.63 10.48
CA PRO A 108 16.44 17.70 10.51
C PRO A 108 15.93 19.03 11.09
N PRO A 109 14.91 19.66 10.45
CA PRO A 109 14.39 20.93 10.93
C PRO A 109 13.69 20.76 12.28
N PRO A 110 13.58 21.83 13.10
CA PRO A 110 12.77 21.80 14.32
C PRO A 110 11.31 21.43 14.03
N GLY A 111 10.71 20.60 14.88
CA GLY A 111 9.31 20.17 14.77
C GLY A 111 9.14 18.69 14.37
N PRO A 112 7.94 18.30 13.90
CA PRO A 112 7.69 16.94 13.46
C PRO A 112 8.56 16.56 12.27
N GLN A 113 9.31 15.47 12.40
CA GLN A 113 10.16 14.96 11.31
C GLN A 113 9.36 14.17 10.26
N LEU A 114 8.15 13.77 10.60
CA LEU A 114 7.22 13.06 9.72
C LEU A 114 5.84 13.70 9.83
N LEU A 115 5.24 13.99 8.68
CA LEU A 115 3.88 14.50 8.57
C LEU A 115 3.01 13.42 7.94
N TYR A 116 1.89 13.11 8.58
CA TYR A 116 0.99 12.03 8.15
C TYR A 116 -0.32 12.57 7.63
N ASP A 117 -0.75 12.07 6.48
CA ASP A 117 -2.12 12.16 6.00
C ASP A 117 -2.71 10.76 5.88
N VAL A 118 -3.90 10.53 6.44
CA VAL A 118 -4.48 9.20 6.58
C VAL A 118 -5.81 9.12 5.86
N VAL A 119 -5.91 8.19 4.92
CA VAL A 119 -7.13 7.89 4.18
C VAL A 119 -7.65 6.49 4.52
N LYS A 120 -8.95 6.36 4.76
CA LYS A 120 -9.59 5.04 4.88
C LYS A 120 -10.00 4.57 3.49
N LEU A 121 -9.20 3.68 2.90
CA LEU A 121 -9.46 3.08 1.60
C LEU A 121 -10.49 1.95 1.74
N ARG A 122 -11.31 1.75 0.70
CA ARG A 122 -12.34 0.70 0.64
C ARG A 122 -12.21 -0.07 -0.66
N GLY A 123 -12.56 -1.35 -0.63
CA GLY A 123 -12.62 -2.14 -1.84
C GLY A 123 -12.68 -3.63 -1.57
N THR A 124 -11.98 -4.42 -2.37
CA THR A 124 -12.08 -5.89 -2.36
C THR A 124 -10.74 -6.55 -2.11
N ALA A 125 -10.78 -7.64 -1.35
CA ALA A 125 -9.71 -8.61 -1.21
C ALA A 125 -10.14 -9.90 -1.90
N GLN A 126 -9.28 -10.44 -2.76
CA GLN A 126 -9.57 -11.61 -3.60
C GLN A 126 -8.38 -12.56 -3.63
N PHE A 127 -8.67 -13.82 -3.95
CA PHE A 127 -7.66 -14.77 -4.33
C PHE A 127 -7.71 -14.98 -5.84
N ILE A 128 -6.59 -14.75 -6.51
CA ILE A 128 -6.40 -15.04 -7.92
C ILE A 128 -5.32 -16.11 -8.09
N ILE A 129 -5.54 -17.02 -9.03
CA ILE A 129 -4.51 -17.97 -9.47
C ILE A 129 -3.69 -17.22 -10.51
N THR A 130 -2.41 -16.98 -10.22
CA THR A 130 -1.47 -16.25 -11.09
C THR A 130 -0.46 -17.18 -11.72
#